data_AF-A0A3A4P3V2-F1
#
_entry.id   AF-A0A3A4P3V2-F1
#
_cell.length_a   1.000
_cell.length_b   1.000
_cell.length_c   1.000
_cell.angle_alpha   90.00
_cell.angle_beta   90.00
_cell.angle_gamma   90.00
#
_symmetry.space_group_name_H-M   'P 1'
#
loop_
_entity.id
_entity.type
_entity.pdbx_description
1 polymer ?
#
loop_
_entity_poly.entity_id
_entity_poly.type
_entity_poly.pdbx_seq_one_letter_code
_entity_poly.pdbx_strand_id
1 'polypeptide(L)'
;MPQELLPQFSVVEDGEITDLLSFQKREGMIYYFHGSFPVFCHAEKDRKSFRMFTSQLVVNGNCRQVDIIPAFGVSAISVKRAVKKYREGGTAAFYTPPRTRGASVLTTEM
;
A
#
# COMPACT_ATOMS: atom_id res chain seq x y z
N MET A 1 8.12 -26.27 -2.74
CA MET A 1 7.93 -24.95 -3.38
C MET A 1 6.70 -24.32 -2.75
N PRO A 2 6.81 -23.24 -1.94
CA PRO A 2 5.62 -22.59 -1.40
C PRO A 2 4.98 -21.74 -2.52
N GLN A 3 3.75 -22.09 -2.88
CA GLN A 3 2.96 -21.33 -3.84
C GLN A 3 2.56 -19.99 -3.20
N GLU A 4 3.06 -18.86 -3.72
CA GLU A 4 2.60 -17.54 -3.30
C GLU A 4 1.16 -17.33 -3.79
N LEU A 5 0.20 -17.26 -2.86
CA LEU A 5 -1.13 -16.76 -3.18
C LEU A 5 -1.00 -15.29 -3.60
N LEU A 6 -1.26 -15.02 -4.88
CA LEU A 6 -1.45 -13.68 -5.39
C LEU A 6 -2.66 -13.04 -4.68
N PRO A 7 -2.62 -11.74 -4.33
CA PRO A 7 -3.80 -11.01 -3.90
C PRO A 7 -4.86 -11.12 -4.99
N GLN A 8 -6.01 -11.72 -4.66
CA GLN A 8 -7.17 -11.77 -5.54
C GLN A 8 -7.93 -10.46 -5.37
N PHE A 9 -7.62 -9.47 -6.20
CA PHE A 9 -8.47 -8.30 -6.40
C PHE A 9 -9.76 -8.80 -7.07
N SER A 10 -10.73 -9.19 -6.27
CA SER A 10 -12.05 -9.55 -6.78
C SER A 10 -12.70 -8.29 -7.32
N VAL A 11 -12.86 -8.20 -8.66
CA VAL A 11 -14.02 -7.65 -9.40
C VAL A 11 -14.57 -6.25 -9.03
N VAL A 12 -13.87 -5.44 -8.23
CA VAL A 12 -14.33 -4.09 -7.89
C VAL A 12 -13.59 -3.09 -8.76
N GLU A 13 -14.23 -2.66 -9.86
CA GLU A 13 -13.73 -1.59 -10.74
C GLU A 13 -13.83 -0.22 -10.05
N ASP A 14 -14.72 -0.04 -9.08
CA ASP A 14 -14.88 1.18 -8.30
C ASP A 14 -15.49 0.85 -6.94
N GLY A 15 -15.14 1.59 -5.90
CA GLY A 15 -15.60 1.30 -4.55
C GLY A 15 -15.39 2.43 -3.56
N GLU A 16 -16.18 2.38 -2.50
CA GLU A 16 -16.05 3.29 -1.36
C GLU A 16 -15.09 2.69 -0.32
N ILE A 17 -14.22 3.54 0.21
CA ILE A 17 -13.38 3.25 1.38
C ILE A 17 -14.10 3.76 2.64
N THR A 18 -14.63 4.98 2.57
CA THR A 18 -15.49 5.62 3.57
C THR A 18 -16.54 6.48 2.85
N ASP A 19 -17.47 7.10 3.58
CA ASP A 19 -18.49 8.01 3.01
C ASP A 19 -17.90 9.19 2.21
N LEU A 20 -16.63 9.54 2.44
CA LEU A 20 -15.95 10.65 1.76
C LEU A 20 -14.75 10.19 0.93
N LEU A 21 -14.32 8.93 1.01
CA LEU A 21 -13.19 8.42 0.24
C LEU A 21 -13.63 7.28 -0.66
N SER A 22 -13.35 7.39 -1.94
CA SER A 22 -13.62 6.34 -2.92
C SER A 22 -12.42 6.12 -3.83
N PHE A 23 -12.44 5.02 -4.58
CA PHE A 23 -11.50 4.75 -5.63
C PHE A 23 -12.21 4.27 -6.91
N GLN A 24 -11.57 4.52 -8.04
CA GLN A 24 -12.01 4.04 -9.34
C GLN A 24 -10.81 3.52 -10.12
N LYS A 25 -10.96 2.32 -10.67
CA LYS A 25 -10.06 1.74 -11.65
C LYS A 25 -10.50 2.17 -13.05
N ARG A 26 -9.55 2.67 -13.82
CA ARG A 26 -9.76 3.05 -15.21
C ARG A 26 -8.47 2.88 -15.98
N GLU A 27 -8.52 2.13 -17.08
CA GLU A 27 -7.40 2.01 -18.04
C GLU A 27 -6.07 1.57 -17.38
N GLY A 28 -6.13 0.64 -16.42
CA GLY A 28 -4.95 0.15 -15.70
C GLY A 28 -4.38 1.11 -14.64
N MET A 29 -5.12 2.18 -14.33
CA MET A 29 -4.83 3.14 -13.26
C MET A 29 -5.89 3.03 -12.17
N ILE A 30 -5.49 3.30 -10.93
CA ILE A 30 -6.37 3.48 -9.78
C ILE A 30 -6.35 4.96 -9.42
N TYR A 31 -7.52 5.58 -9.39
CA TYR A 31 -7.75 6.96 -8.97
C TYR A 31 -8.44 6.96 -7.61
N TYR A 32 -8.03 7.86 -6.73
CA TYR A 32 -8.63 8.05 -5.41
C TYR A 32 -9.29 9.41 -5.36
N PHE A 33 -10.48 9.47 -4.77
CA PHE A 33 -11.26 10.68 -4.64
C PHE A 33 -11.59 10.96 -3.19
N HIS A 34 -11.53 12.24 -2.81
CA HIS A 34 -12.13 12.74 -1.58
C HIS A 34 -13.38 13.55 -1.95
N GLY A 35 -14.56 12.98 -1.73
CA GLY A 35 -15.79 13.42 -2.38
C GLY A 35 -15.63 13.33 -3.91
N SER A 36 -15.76 14.47 -4.60
CA SER A 36 -15.59 14.55 -6.06
C SER A 36 -14.19 14.98 -6.51
N PHE A 37 -13.26 15.24 -5.58
CA PHE A 37 -11.94 15.76 -5.91
C PHE A 37 -10.92 14.62 -6.06
N PRO A 38 -10.22 14.49 -7.20
CA PRO A 38 -9.14 13.52 -7.33
C PRO A 38 -7.96 13.93 -6.45
N VAL A 39 -7.50 13.01 -5.59
CA VAL A 39 -6.42 13.28 -4.63
C VAL A 39 -5.15 12.50 -4.90
N PHE A 40 -5.23 11.38 -5.62
CA PHE A 40 -4.07 10.56 -5.98
C PHE A 40 -4.41 9.58 -7.11
N CYS A 41 -3.38 9.12 -7.83
CA CYS A 41 -3.50 8.00 -8.73
C CYS A 41 -2.22 7.18 -8.81
N HIS A 42 -2.32 5.90 -9.13
CA HIS A 42 -1.18 5.06 -9.44
C HIS A 42 -1.56 3.95 -10.42
N ALA A 43 -0.58 3.32 -11.06
CA ALA A 43 -0.83 2.13 -11.89
C ALA A 43 -1.36 0.98 -11.02
N GLU A 44 -2.32 0.21 -11.52
CA GLU A 44 -2.95 -0.91 -10.81
C GLU A 44 -1.92 -1.89 -10.21
N LYS A 45 -0.81 -2.12 -10.92
CA LYS A 45 0.26 -3.02 -10.50
C LYS A 45 1.29 -2.38 -9.56
N ASP A 46 1.22 -1.07 -9.32
CA ASP A 46 2.13 -0.36 -8.42
C ASP A 46 1.72 -0.53 -6.95
N ARG A 47 2.16 -1.66 -6.38
CA ARG A 47 1.95 -1.97 -4.96
C ARG A 47 2.68 -1.01 -4.02
N LYS A 48 3.75 -0.33 -4.46
CA LYS A 48 4.48 0.60 -3.59
C LYS A 48 3.65 1.85 -3.36
N SER A 49 3.13 2.44 -4.43
CA SER A 49 2.27 3.63 -4.37
C SER A 49 0.95 3.33 -3.67
N PHE A 50 0.32 2.17 -3.94
CA PHE A 50 -0.85 1.71 -3.19
C PHE A 50 -0.61 1.72 -1.68
N ARG A 51 0.44 1.03 -1.21
CA ARG A 51 0.74 0.92 0.22
C ARG A 51 1.13 2.25 0.83
N MET A 52 1.87 3.08 0.10
CA MET A 52 2.27 4.41 0.55
C MET A 52 1.05 5.29 0.78
N PHE A 53 0.19 5.43 -0.24
CA PHE A 53 -0.93 6.35 -0.21
C PHE A 53 -2.01 5.91 0.80
N THR A 54 -2.38 4.62 0.81
CA THR A 54 -3.32 4.10 1.81
C THR A 54 -2.80 4.25 3.25
N SER A 55 -1.49 4.13 3.46
CA SER A 55 -0.89 4.40 4.78
C SER A 55 -0.95 5.89 5.15
N GLN A 56 -0.74 6.78 4.18
CA GLN A 56 -0.88 8.23 4.37
C GLN A 56 -2.31 8.58 4.78
N LEU A 57 -3.33 8.03 4.10
CA LEU A 57 -4.74 8.26 4.44
C LEU A 57 -5.04 7.88 5.90
N VAL A 58 -4.54 6.72 6.35
CA VAL A 58 -4.71 6.26 7.73
C VAL A 58 -3.99 7.16 8.72
N VAL A 59 -2.75 7.57 8.43
CA VAL A 59 -1.96 8.40 9.35
C VAL A 59 -2.53 9.81 9.45
N ASN A 60 -3.07 10.35 8.37
CA ASN A 60 -3.72 11.66 8.34
C ASN A 60 -5.15 11.64 8.93
N GLY A 61 -5.68 10.45 9.28
CA GLY A 61 -7.02 10.30 9.86
C GLY A 61 -8.18 10.34 8.85
N ASN A 62 -7.89 10.24 7.56
CA ASN A 62 -8.94 10.23 6.52
C ASN A 62 -9.71 8.90 6.47
N CYS A 63 -9.08 7.80 6.91
CA CYS A 63 -9.74 6.50 7.07
C CYS A 63 -9.06 5.67 8.16
N ARG A 64 -9.67 4.54 8.54
CA ARG A 64 -9.10 3.56 9.47
C ARG A 64 -8.55 2.38 8.69
N GLN A 65 -7.63 1.63 9.32
CA GLN A 65 -7.08 0.40 8.73
C GLN A 65 -8.15 -0.63 8.40
N VAL A 66 -9.23 -0.68 9.18
CA VAL A 66 -10.37 -1.59 8.98
C VAL A 66 -11.20 -1.24 7.74
N ASP A 67 -11.12 0.00 7.26
CA ASP A 67 -11.86 0.46 6.08
C ASP A 67 -11.12 0.02 4.78
N ILE A 68 -9.79 -0.06 4.82
CA ILE A 68 -8.94 -0.49 3.69
C ILE A 68 -9.06 -1.98 3.37
N ILE A 69 -9.24 -2.82 4.40
CA ILE A 69 -9.25 -4.28 4.27
C ILE A 69 -10.36 -4.78 3.31
N PRO A 70 -11.65 -4.46 3.56
CA PRO A 70 -12.73 -4.89 2.68
C PRO A 70 -12.70 -4.15 1.34
N ALA A 71 -12.33 -2.86 1.31
CA ALA A 71 -12.32 -2.06 0.09
C ALA A 71 -11.36 -2.60 -0.98
N PHE A 72 -10.21 -3.16 -0.58
CA PHE A 72 -9.17 -3.64 -1.51
C PHE A 72 -8.90 -5.14 -1.44
N GLY A 73 -9.61 -5.89 -0.61
CA GLY A 73 -9.39 -7.34 -0.44
C GLY A 73 -7.99 -7.69 0.06
N VAL A 74 -7.41 -6.86 0.94
CA VAL A 74 -6.04 -7.02 1.46
C VAL A 74 -6.01 -7.53 2.89
N SER A 75 -4.97 -8.27 3.27
CA SER A 75 -4.85 -8.77 4.64
C SER A 75 -4.56 -7.66 5.65
N ALA A 76 -5.16 -7.78 6.85
CA ALA A 76 -4.94 -6.85 7.96
C ALA A 76 -3.45 -6.69 8.33
N ILE A 77 -2.69 -7.79 8.28
CA ILE A 77 -1.25 -7.78 8.57
C ILE A 77 -0.48 -6.93 7.55
N SER A 78 -0.84 -7.00 6.27
CA SER A 78 -0.21 -6.19 5.23
C SER A 78 -0.45 -4.70 5.47
N VAL A 79 -1.70 -4.33 5.79
CA VAL A 79 -2.08 -2.93 6.11
C VAL A 79 -1.31 -2.43 7.34
N LYS A 80 -1.31 -3.19 8.43
CA LYS A 80 -0.60 -2.81 9.67
C LYS A 80 0.90 -2.57 9.45
N ARG A 81 1.55 -3.44 8.67
CA ARG A 81 2.98 -3.30 8.33
C ARG A 81 3.25 -2.05 7.48
N ALA A 82 2.40 -1.78 6.49
CA ALA A 82 2.54 -0.58 5.66
C ALA A 82 2.35 0.70 6.48
N VAL A 83 1.31 0.77 7.31
CA VAL A 83 1.06 1.93 8.18
C VAL A 83 2.21 2.16 9.15
N LYS A 84 2.74 1.10 9.77
CA LYS A 84 3.94 1.21 10.62
C LYS A 84 5.12 1.79 9.85
N LYS A 85 5.40 1.27 8.65
CA LYS A 85 6.48 1.74 7.79
C LYS A 85 6.35 3.22 7.43
N TYR A 86 5.12 3.68 7.16
CA TYR A 86 4.85 5.10 6.89
C TYR A 86 5.09 5.97 8.12
N ARG A 87 4.67 5.53 9.32
CA ARG A 87 4.92 6.28 10.56
C ARG A 87 6.41 6.44 10.87
N GLU A 88 7.22 5.44 10.53
CA GLU A 88 8.66 5.44 10.82
C GLU A 88 9.49 6.24 9.82
N GLY A 89 9.11 6.28 8.54
CA GLY A 89 9.94 6.89 7.50
C GLY A 89 9.18 7.62 6.38
N GLY A 90 7.90 7.92 6.60
CA GLY A 90 7.06 8.67 5.67
C GLY A 90 6.95 8.03 4.29
N THR A 91 6.81 8.88 3.27
CA THR A 91 6.73 8.47 1.87
C THR A 91 8.04 7.83 1.38
N ALA A 92 9.18 8.40 1.77
CA ALA A 92 10.52 7.95 1.36
C ALA A 92 10.74 6.46 1.66
N ALA A 93 10.27 5.97 2.80
CA ALA A 93 10.41 4.58 3.20
C ALA A 93 9.92 3.58 2.15
N PHE A 94 8.91 3.92 1.34
CA PHE A 94 8.35 3.01 0.32
C PHE A 94 9.18 2.92 -0.95
N TYR A 95 10.03 3.91 -1.20
CA TYR A 95 10.82 4.03 -2.43
C TYR A 95 12.32 3.78 -2.20
N THR A 96 12.80 3.87 -0.96
CA THR A 96 14.16 3.47 -0.60
C THR A 96 14.36 1.96 -0.82
N PRO A 97 15.46 1.54 -1.47
CA PRO A 97 15.82 0.13 -1.58
C PRO A 97 15.92 -0.54 -0.21
N PRO A 98 15.54 -1.82 -0.07
CA PRO A 98 15.75 -2.54 1.18
C PRO A 98 17.22 -2.54 1.57
N ARG A 99 17.52 -2.33 2.86
CA ARG A 99 18.86 -2.62 3.38
C ARG A 99 19.07 -4.12 3.32
N THR A 100 19.83 -4.58 2.34
CA THR A 100 20.33 -5.95 2.34
C THR A 100 21.45 -6.05 3.37
N ARG A 101 21.47 -7.13 4.17
CA ARG A 101 22.69 -7.46 4.89
C ARG A 101 23.70 -7.92 3.83
N GLY A 102 24.88 -7.30 3.83
CA GLY A 102 25.98 -7.77 2.98
C GLY A 102 26.31 -9.22 3.30
N ALA A 103 26.90 -9.93 2.35
CA ALA A 103 27.46 -11.26 2.61
C ALA A 103 28.43 -11.15 3.79
N SER A 104 28.39 -12.14 4.69
CA SER A 104 29.38 -12.24 5.77
C SER A 104 30.74 -12.48 5.12
N VAL A 105 31.56 -11.44 5.02
CA VAL A 105 32.95 -11.58 4.60
C VAL A 105 33.68 -12.22 5.77
N LEU A 106 34.18 -13.44 5.59
CA LEU A 106 35.15 -14.02 6.51
C LEU A 106 36.43 -13.19 6.37
N THR A 107 36.67 -12.28 7.31
CA THR A 107 38.00 -11.71 7.51
C THR A 107 38.87 -12.83 8.08
N THR A 108 39.85 -13.29 7.29
CA THR A 108 40.95 -14.09 7.82
C THR A 108 41.74 -13.19 8.76
N GLU A 109 41.61 -13.45 10.06
CA GLU A 109 42.51 -12.89 11.08
C GLU A 109 43.94 -13.36 10.74
N MET A 110 44.88 -12.42 10.68
CA MET A 110 46.31 -12.66 10.39
C MET A 110 47.05 -13.20 11.60
#